data_AF-A0A2K3L624-F1
#
_entry.id   AF-A0A2K3L624-F1
#
_cell.length_a   1.000
_cell.length_b   1.000
_cell.length_c   1.000
_cell.angle_alpha   90.00
_cell.angle_beta   90.00
_cell.angle_gamma   90.00
#
_symmetry.space_group_name_H-M   'P 1'
#
loop_
_entity.id
_entity.type
_entity.pdbx_description
1 polymer ?
#
loop_
_entity_poly.entity_id
_entity_poly.type
_entity_poly.pdbx_seq_one_letter_code
_entity_poly.pdbx_strand_id
1 'polypeptide(L)'
;MAMAAAMRREGKRLAPLISSQPINNTLRSSLTSPLDQTSIGGARSISTQIVRNRMKSVKNIQKITKAMKMVAASKLRAVQTRAENSRGLWQPFTALLGDAASVDVKKNVVVTVSSDKGLCGGINSTSVKISRVLSKLNSGPDKETKYVILGEKAKAQLIRDSKKDIALSLTELQKNPLNYTQVSVLADDILKNVEYDALRIVFNKFHSVVQFIPTVSTVLSPEIVEREAEAGGKLGELDSYEIEG
;
A
#
# COMPACT_ATOMS: atom_id res chain seq x y z
N MET A 1 10.58 -12.35 -62.26
CA MET A 1 9.66 -13.16 -63.08
C MET A 1 8.72 -13.88 -62.09
N ALA A 2 7.42 -13.58 -62.06
CA ALA A 2 6.37 -14.01 -63.01
C ALA A 2 5.94 -15.48 -62.74
N MET A 3 4.65 -15.86 -62.68
CA MET A 3 3.38 -15.10 -62.70
C MET A 3 2.19 -16.01 -62.26
N ALA A 4 1.07 -15.42 -61.81
CA ALA A 4 -0.35 -15.81 -62.03
C ALA A 4 -0.84 -17.27 -61.74
N ALA A 5 -2.07 -17.55 -61.26
CA ALA A 5 -3.27 -16.77 -60.89
C ALA A 5 -3.99 -17.48 -59.67
N ALA A 6 -5.31 -17.51 -59.36
CA ALA A 6 -6.58 -17.07 -59.97
C ALA A 6 -7.72 -16.96 -58.90
N MET A 7 -9.00 -16.96 -59.32
CA MET A 7 -10.22 -17.25 -58.53
C MET A 7 -10.42 -16.44 -57.22
N ARG A 8 -10.87 -15.18 -57.21
CA ARG A 8 -12.17 -14.62 -57.68
C ARG A 8 -13.41 -15.08 -56.88
N ARG A 9 -14.01 -14.17 -56.11
CA ARG A 9 -15.46 -14.10 -55.78
C ARG A 9 -15.85 -12.67 -55.40
N GLU A 10 -16.83 -12.09 -56.08
CA GLU A 10 -17.39 -10.76 -55.79
C GLU A 10 -18.72 -10.88 -55.05
N GLY A 11 -19.00 -9.93 -54.15
CA GLY A 11 -20.30 -9.80 -53.46
C GLY A 11 -20.99 -8.49 -53.85
N LYS A 12 -22.09 -8.58 -54.60
CA LYS A 12 -22.82 -7.40 -55.12
C LYS A 12 -23.47 -6.60 -53.98
N ARG A 13 -23.34 -5.27 -54.02
CA ARG A 13 -24.29 -4.35 -53.35
C ARG A 13 -25.46 -4.09 -54.28
N LEU A 14 -26.67 -4.06 -53.73
CA LEU A 14 -27.87 -3.55 -54.39
C LEU A 14 -28.48 -2.45 -53.54
N ALA A 15 -28.70 -1.28 -54.15
CA ALA A 15 -29.75 -0.36 -53.72
C ALA A 15 -31.05 -0.75 -54.46
N PRO A 16 -32.21 -0.21 -54.06
CA PRO A 16 -32.79 0.78 -54.95
C PRO A 16 -33.56 1.94 -54.29
N LEU A 17 -33.54 3.06 -55.04
CA LEU A 17 -34.60 4.05 -55.23
C LEU A 17 -35.08 4.96 -54.07
N ILE A 18 -35.25 6.22 -54.47
CA ILE A 18 -35.84 7.32 -53.71
C ILE A 18 -37.36 7.29 -53.92
N SER A 19 -38.13 7.63 -52.88
CA SER A 19 -39.54 8.04 -53.02
C SER A 19 -39.76 9.31 -52.21
N SER A 20 -40.42 10.30 -52.81
CA SER A 20 -40.67 11.62 -52.23
C SER A 20 -42.17 11.82 -52.02
N GLN A 21 -42.58 12.25 -50.82
CA GLN A 21 -43.90 12.82 -50.56
C GLN A 21 -43.81 13.99 -49.56
N PRO A 22 -44.79 14.92 -49.59
CA PRO A 22 -44.50 16.32 -49.27
C PRO A 22 -44.79 16.73 -47.82
N ILE A 23 -44.19 17.86 -47.45
CA ILE A 23 -44.63 18.68 -46.32
C ILE A 23 -46.07 19.14 -46.60
N ASN A 24 -46.98 18.95 -45.65
CA ASN A 24 -48.27 19.64 -45.67
C ASN A 24 -48.62 20.09 -44.25
N ASN A 25 -48.83 21.40 -44.08
CA ASN A 25 -48.92 22.06 -42.78
C ASN A 25 -50.31 22.67 -42.61
N THR A 26 -51.17 22.05 -41.80
CA THR A 26 -52.57 22.45 -41.61
C THR A 26 -52.87 22.88 -40.17
N LEU A 27 -52.87 24.19 -39.96
CA LEU A 27 -53.31 24.83 -38.72
C LEU A 27 -54.84 24.84 -38.62
N ARG A 28 -55.43 24.19 -37.59
CA ARG A 28 -56.25 24.89 -36.58
C ARG A 28 -56.81 23.99 -35.46
N SER A 29 -56.42 24.35 -34.23
CA SER A 29 -57.26 24.49 -33.03
C SER A 29 -58.58 23.73 -32.88
N SER A 30 -58.69 22.96 -31.80
CA SER A 30 -59.76 23.13 -30.81
C SER A 30 -59.16 23.12 -29.39
N LEU A 31 -59.83 23.80 -28.44
CA LEU A 31 -59.34 24.03 -27.08
C LEU A 31 -60.26 23.35 -26.06
N THR A 32 -59.73 22.52 -25.16
CA THR A 32 -60.36 22.18 -23.87
C THR A 32 -59.33 21.82 -22.80
N SER A 33 -59.10 22.77 -21.87
CA SER A 33 -58.67 22.63 -20.46
C SER A 33 -57.48 21.72 -20.06
N PRO A 34 -56.54 22.20 -19.21
CA PRO A 34 -55.48 21.37 -18.65
C PRO A 34 -55.93 20.57 -17.42
N LEU A 35 -55.41 19.35 -17.27
CA LEU A 35 -55.27 18.70 -15.96
C LEU A 35 -53.80 18.74 -15.54
N ASP A 36 -53.43 19.86 -14.93
CA ASP A 36 -52.17 20.01 -14.19
C ASP A 36 -52.24 19.11 -12.94
N GLN A 37 -51.76 17.88 -13.06
CA GLN A 37 -51.50 17.01 -11.91
C GLN A 37 -50.27 17.52 -11.16
N THR A 38 -50.52 18.56 -10.38
CA THR A 38 -49.63 19.15 -9.37
C THR A 38 -49.12 18.07 -8.41
N SER A 39 -48.01 17.43 -8.78
CA SER A 39 -47.37 16.41 -7.95
C SER A 39 -47.02 16.97 -6.56
N ILE A 40 -47.66 16.41 -5.53
CA ILE A 40 -47.61 16.93 -4.17
C ILE A 40 -46.20 16.82 -3.60
N GLY A 41 -45.62 17.97 -3.22
CA GLY A 41 -44.53 18.04 -2.25
C GLY A 41 -43.12 17.72 -2.74
N GLY A 42 -42.53 18.57 -3.60
CA GLY A 42 -41.09 18.89 -3.63
C GLY A 42 -40.07 17.78 -3.98
N ALA A 43 -40.49 16.53 -4.12
CA ALA A 43 -39.62 15.39 -4.34
C ALA A 43 -39.11 15.36 -5.80
N ARG A 44 -37.85 15.76 -6.02
CA ARG A 44 -37.15 15.57 -7.31
C ARG A 44 -37.05 14.07 -7.62
N SER A 45 -37.95 13.55 -8.44
CA SER A 45 -38.02 12.13 -8.80
C SER A 45 -36.74 11.68 -9.52
N ILE A 46 -35.93 10.86 -8.84
CA ILE A 46 -34.65 10.43 -9.40
C ILE A 46 -34.88 9.43 -10.54
N SER A 47 -34.30 9.70 -11.70
CA SER A 47 -34.52 8.88 -12.91
C SER A 47 -34.18 7.40 -12.64
N THR A 48 -35.14 6.52 -12.93
CA THR A 48 -35.01 5.07 -12.72
C THR A 48 -33.82 4.47 -13.46
N GLN A 49 -33.39 5.09 -14.57
CA GLN A 49 -32.19 4.71 -15.31
C GLN A 49 -30.89 5.00 -14.54
N ILE A 50 -30.82 6.07 -13.76
CA ILE A 50 -29.66 6.38 -12.89
C ILE A 50 -29.55 5.31 -11.81
N VAL A 51 -30.67 4.95 -11.17
CA VAL A 51 -30.73 3.88 -10.16
C VAL A 51 -30.31 2.53 -10.79
N ARG A 52 -30.87 2.18 -11.95
CA ARG A 52 -30.53 0.95 -12.71
C ARG A 52 -29.05 0.89 -13.08
N ASN A 53 -28.43 2.01 -13.46
CA ASN A 53 -27.01 2.08 -13.78
C ASN A 53 -26.14 1.97 -12.52
N ARG A 54 -26.49 2.64 -11.41
CA ARG A 54 -25.80 2.49 -10.12
C ARG A 54 -25.86 1.05 -9.61
N MET A 55 -26.99 0.36 -9.75
CA MET A 55 -27.13 -1.07 -9.46
C MET A 55 -26.18 -1.95 -10.28
N LYS A 56 -26.03 -1.69 -11.59
CA LYS A 56 -25.08 -2.41 -12.46
C LYS A 56 -23.64 -2.18 -11.99
N SER A 57 -23.25 -0.93 -11.73
CA SER A 57 -21.89 -0.59 -11.25
C SER A 57 -21.57 -1.24 -9.91
N VAL A 58 -22.49 -1.20 -8.94
CA VAL A 58 -22.29 -1.85 -7.62
C VAL A 58 -22.17 -3.37 -7.77
N LYS A 59 -22.99 -4.03 -8.61
CA LYS A 59 -22.87 -5.47 -8.88
C LYS A 59 -21.53 -5.83 -9.55
N ASN A 60 -20.99 -4.97 -10.40
CA ASN A 60 -19.67 -5.18 -11.01
C ASN A 60 -18.54 -5.02 -9.98
N ILE A 61 -18.59 -3.97 -9.15
CA ILE A 61 -17.64 -3.75 -8.05
C ILE A 61 -17.68 -4.93 -7.06
N GLN A 62 -18.86 -5.45 -6.73
CA GLN A 62 -19.03 -6.63 -5.86
C GLN A 62 -18.39 -7.90 -6.45
N LYS A 63 -18.47 -8.12 -7.77
CA LYS A 63 -17.77 -9.23 -8.44
C LYS A 63 -16.26 -9.07 -8.35
N ILE A 64 -15.75 -7.86 -8.64
CA ILE A 64 -14.32 -7.55 -8.60
C ILE A 64 -13.77 -7.72 -7.17
N THR A 65 -14.43 -7.19 -6.15
CA THR A 65 -13.99 -7.34 -4.75
C THR A 65 -14.10 -8.78 -4.25
N LYS A 66 -15.11 -9.56 -4.68
CA LYS A 66 -15.17 -11.00 -4.39
C LYS A 66 -13.99 -11.76 -5.00
N ALA A 67 -13.61 -11.47 -6.24
CA ALA A 67 -12.44 -12.05 -6.88
C ALA A 67 -11.14 -11.64 -6.18
N MET A 68 -10.97 -10.34 -5.89
CA MET A 68 -9.80 -9.81 -5.17
C MET A 68 -9.68 -10.40 -3.76
N LYS A 69 -10.78 -10.67 -3.04
CA LYS A 69 -10.75 -11.36 -1.74
C LYS A 69 -10.12 -12.75 -1.85
N MET A 70 -10.47 -13.51 -2.89
CA MET A 70 -9.92 -14.86 -3.10
C MET A 70 -8.43 -14.80 -3.51
N VAL A 71 -8.04 -13.86 -4.38
CA VAL A 71 -6.64 -13.63 -4.74
C VAL A 71 -5.81 -13.19 -3.52
N ALA A 72 -6.33 -12.29 -2.70
CA ALA A 72 -5.67 -11.83 -1.47
C ALA A 72 -5.53 -12.95 -0.44
N ALA A 73 -6.56 -13.77 -0.23
CA ALA A 73 -6.51 -14.91 0.70
C ALA A 73 -5.48 -15.97 0.25
N SER A 74 -5.38 -16.25 -1.06
CA SER A 74 -4.37 -17.14 -1.62
C SER A 74 -2.95 -16.59 -1.40
N LYS A 75 -2.74 -15.29 -1.70
CA LYS A 75 -1.45 -14.62 -1.44
C LYS A 75 -1.08 -14.56 0.03
N LEU A 76 -2.04 -14.33 0.93
CA LEU A 76 -1.81 -14.31 2.38
C LEU A 76 -1.25 -15.64 2.86
N ARG A 77 -1.84 -16.78 2.47
CA ARG A 77 -1.33 -18.11 2.81
C ARG A 77 0.11 -18.30 2.32
N ALA A 78 0.38 -17.96 1.06
CA ALA A 78 1.71 -18.10 0.46
C ALA A 78 2.77 -17.16 1.05
N VAL A 79 2.38 -16.04 1.68
CA VAL A 79 3.28 -15.15 2.42
C VAL A 79 3.43 -15.59 3.88
N GLN A 80 2.35 -16.09 4.51
CA GLN A 80 2.33 -16.59 5.88
C GLN A 80 3.38 -17.70 6.09
N THR A 81 3.38 -18.74 5.26
CA THR A 81 4.36 -19.84 5.38
C THR A 81 5.81 -19.36 5.20
N ARG A 82 6.05 -18.36 4.34
CA ARG A 82 7.39 -17.75 4.20
C ARG A 82 7.79 -16.96 5.45
N ALA A 83 6.86 -16.19 6.01
CA ALA A 83 7.07 -15.41 7.23
C ALA A 83 7.22 -16.30 8.49
N GLU A 84 6.58 -17.46 8.50
CA GLU A 84 6.77 -18.49 9.53
C GLU A 84 8.17 -19.09 9.46
N ASN A 85 8.61 -19.52 8.26
CA ASN A 85 9.96 -20.04 8.06
C ASN A 85 11.05 -19.01 8.39
N SER A 86 10.82 -17.71 8.13
CA SER A 86 11.81 -16.66 8.43
C SER A 86 11.89 -16.24 9.89
N ARG A 87 10.91 -16.59 10.76
CA ARG A 87 10.94 -16.23 12.19
C ARG A 87 12.11 -16.86 12.94
N GLY A 88 12.45 -18.11 12.62
CA GLY A 88 13.54 -18.84 13.26
C GLY A 88 14.91 -18.19 13.09
N LEU A 89 15.13 -17.44 12.00
CA LEU A 89 16.36 -16.66 11.78
C LEU A 89 16.44 -15.44 12.71
N TRP A 90 15.30 -14.77 12.95
CA TRP A 90 15.24 -13.50 13.67
C TRP A 90 15.23 -13.65 15.20
N GLN A 91 14.68 -14.75 15.71
CA GLN A 91 14.56 -14.98 17.16
C GLN A 91 15.93 -14.99 17.91
N PRO A 92 16.99 -15.67 17.42
CA PRO A 92 18.31 -15.61 18.04
C PRO A 92 18.88 -14.18 18.11
N PHE A 93 18.79 -13.40 17.03
CA PHE A 93 19.25 -12.00 17.05
C PHE A 93 18.49 -11.12 18.04
N THR A 94 17.18 -11.36 18.24
CA THR A 94 16.38 -10.64 19.25
C THR A 94 16.78 -11.03 20.68
N ALA A 95 17.18 -12.28 20.90
CA ALA A 95 17.68 -12.72 22.20
C ALA A 95 19.08 -12.14 22.48
N LEU A 96 19.95 -12.14 21.47
CA LEU A 96 21.35 -11.71 21.55
C LEU A 96 21.51 -10.18 21.71
N LEU A 97 20.77 -9.39 20.93
CA LEU A 97 20.85 -7.93 20.93
C LEU A 97 19.81 -7.26 21.87
N GLY A 98 18.88 -8.05 22.40
CA GLY A 98 17.72 -7.56 23.14
C GLY A 98 16.74 -6.72 22.28
N ASP A 99 15.87 -5.97 22.96
CA ASP A 99 15.13 -4.85 22.36
C ASP A 99 15.37 -3.60 23.21
N ALA A 100 16.41 -2.85 22.85
CA ALA A 100 16.78 -1.59 23.47
C ALA A 100 15.82 -0.45 23.06
N ALA A 101 14.52 -0.63 23.28
CA ALA A 101 13.49 0.30 22.83
C ALA A 101 13.64 1.71 23.42
N SER A 102 14.32 1.86 24.56
CA SER A 102 14.40 3.12 25.32
C SER A 102 15.71 3.92 25.14
N VAL A 103 16.68 3.49 24.31
CA VAL A 103 17.94 4.25 24.14
C VAL A 103 17.66 5.64 23.57
N ASP A 104 18.19 6.66 24.25
CA ASP A 104 18.15 8.03 23.79
C ASP A 104 19.43 8.35 23.01
N VAL A 105 19.29 8.76 21.75
CA VAL A 105 20.40 8.90 20.80
C VAL A 105 20.31 10.21 20.01
N LYS A 106 21.42 10.62 19.37
CA LYS A 106 21.48 11.89 18.61
C LYS A 106 21.01 11.71 17.17
N LYS A 107 21.42 10.64 16.48
CA LYS A 107 21.05 10.34 15.08
C LYS A 107 20.07 9.17 15.02
N ASN A 108 18.78 9.46 15.12
CA ASN A 108 17.72 8.46 15.12
C ASN A 108 17.17 8.22 13.69
N VAL A 109 17.19 6.98 13.20
CA VAL A 109 16.71 6.66 11.85
C VAL A 109 15.48 5.76 11.89
N VAL A 110 14.33 6.29 11.47
CA VAL A 110 13.04 5.59 11.53
C VAL A 110 12.72 4.92 10.19
N VAL A 111 12.93 3.60 10.12
CA VAL A 111 12.61 2.79 8.93
C VAL A 111 11.12 2.45 8.93
N THR A 112 10.35 3.04 8.03
CA THR A 112 8.89 2.86 7.97
C THR A 112 8.51 1.82 6.91
N VAL A 113 8.03 0.66 7.35
CA VAL A 113 7.60 -0.43 6.46
C VAL A 113 6.12 -0.28 6.07
N SER A 114 5.84 -0.25 4.78
CA SER A 114 4.49 -0.08 4.20
C SER A 114 4.30 -0.83 2.88
N SER A 115 3.06 -0.88 2.37
CA SER A 115 2.76 -1.45 1.06
C SER A 115 2.84 -0.45 -0.09
N ASP A 116 3.21 -0.90 -1.28
CA ASP A 116 3.10 -0.10 -2.52
C ASP A 116 1.63 0.07 -2.95
N LYS A 117 0.83 -0.98 -2.73
CA LYS A 117 -0.57 -1.07 -3.16
C LYS A 117 -1.52 -0.59 -2.06
N GLY A 118 -2.65 0.00 -2.46
CA GLY A 118 -3.73 0.41 -1.56
C GLY A 118 -4.67 -0.75 -1.19
N LEU A 119 -5.87 -0.41 -0.70
CA LEU A 119 -6.91 -1.35 -0.24
C LEU A 119 -6.50 -2.22 0.98
N CYS A 120 -5.44 -1.83 1.68
CA CYS A 120 -4.89 -2.48 2.89
C CYS A 120 -5.63 -2.10 4.20
N GLY A 121 -6.76 -1.40 4.14
CA GLY A 121 -7.36 -0.78 5.33
C GLY A 121 -6.38 0.18 6.02
N GLY A 122 -6.39 0.20 7.36
CA GLY A 122 -5.58 1.13 8.16
C GLY A 122 -4.08 0.82 8.28
N ILE A 123 -3.61 -0.34 7.81
CA ILE A 123 -2.25 -0.88 8.09
C ILE A 123 -1.13 0.16 7.88
N ASN A 124 -1.05 0.75 6.69
CA ASN A 124 0.00 1.74 6.36
C ASN A 124 -0.12 3.03 7.20
N SER A 125 -1.35 3.47 7.48
CA SER A 125 -1.59 4.68 8.29
C SER A 125 -1.25 4.46 9.77
N THR A 126 -1.34 3.21 10.25
CA THR A 126 -0.82 2.82 11.58
C THR A 126 0.70 2.88 11.61
N SER A 127 1.41 2.31 10.62
CA SER A 127 2.88 2.45 10.51
C SER A 127 3.29 3.92 10.55
N VAL A 128 2.74 4.74 9.64
CA VAL A 128 3.07 6.17 9.51
C VAL A 128 2.73 6.96 10.78
N LYS A 129 1.62 6.66 11.47
CA LYS A 129 1.31 7.28 12.77
C LYS A 129 2.41 6.99 13.79
N ILE A 130 2.88 5.75 13.88
CA ILE A 130 3.88 5.33 14.88
C ILE A 130 5.27 5.90 14.53
N SER A 131 5.67 5.90 13.27
CA SER A 131 6.89 6.58 12.82
C SER A 131 6.89 8.08 13.19
N ARG A 132 5.74 8.76 13.00
CA ARG A 132 5.58 10.18 13.41
C ARG A 132 5.59 10.36 14.93
N VAL A 133 5.17 9.37 15.72
CA VAL A 133 5.27 9.40 17.18
C VAL A 133 6.73 9.22 17.63
N LEU A 134 7.46 8.24 17.10
CA LEU A 134 8.88 8.03 17.42
C LEU A 134 9.73 9.26 17.09
N SER A 135 9.51 9.88 15.93
CA SER A 135 10.19 11.13 15.54
C SER A 135 9.88 12.28 16.51
N LYS A 136 8.64 12.38 17.01
CA LYS A 136 8.28 13.40 18.02
C LYS A 136 8.84 13.14 19.41
N LEU A 137 8.93 11.86 19.83
CA LEU A 137 9.57 11.49 21.10
C LEU A 137 11.07 11.81 21.07
N ASN A 138 11.72 11.59 19.93
CA ASN A 138 13.14 11.83 19.74
C ASN A 138 13.43 13.24 19.16
N SER A 139 12.46 14.17 19.22
CA SER A 139 12.65 15.58 18.85
C SER A 139 13.24 16.36 20.03
N GLY A 140 14.54 16.68 19.96
CA GLY A 140 15.24 17.50 20.94
C GLY A 140 16.26 18.43 20.25
N PRO A 141 16.82 19.43 20.95
CA PRO A 141 17.68 20.45 20.34
C PRO A 141 18.92 19.87 19.63
N ASP A 142 19.53 18.81 20.19
CA ASP A 142 20.71 18.14 19.64
C ASP A 142 20.38 16.80 18.93
N LYS A 143 19.11 16.57 18.55
CA LYS A 143 18.64 15.27 18.03
C LYS A 143 18.12 15.39 16.60
N GLU A 144 18.81 14.73 15.67
CA GLU A 144 18.38 14.59 14.29
C GLU A 144 17.57 13.29 14.14
N THR A 145 16.34 13.37 13.62
CA THR A 145 15.59 12.18 13.19
C THR A 145 15.42 12.18 11.67
N LYS A 146 15.94 11.12 11.02
CA LYS A 146 15.77 10.85 9.58
C LYS A 146 14.77 9.71 9.35
N TYR A 147 14.04 9.76 8.25
CA TYR A 147 13.16 8.68 7.80
C TYR A 147 13.79 7.92 6.63
N VAL A 148 13.75 6.59 6.73
CA VAL A 148 13.90 5.68 5.59
C VAL A 148 12.53 5.08 5.31
N ILE A 149 12.06 5.16 4.06
CA ILE A 149 10.70 4.78 3.69
C ILE A 149 10.72 3.57 2.77
N LEU A 150 10.07 2.48 3.19
CA LEU A 150 9.87 1.28 2.38
C LEU A 150 8.40 1.19 1.95
N GLY A 151 8.17 1.29 0.65
CA GLY A 151 6.85 1.24 0.01
C GLY A 151 6.22 2.61 -0.26
N GLU A 152 5.56 2.72 -1.42
CA GLU A 152 5.00 3.98 -1.93
C GLU A 152 3.93 4.62 -1.02
N LYS A 153 3.19 3.85 -0.21
CA LYS A 153 2.08 4.41 0.59
C LYS A 153 2.50 5.09 1.90
N ALA A 154 3.66 4.78 2.47
CA ALA A 154 4.25 5.63 3.51
C ALA A 154 4.84 6.90 2.89
N LYS A 155 5.51 6.80 1.73
CA LYS A 155 6.08 7.95 1.00
C LYS A 155 5.03 9.02 0.72
N ALA A 156 3.91 8.64 0.12
CA ALA A 156 2.79 9.54 -0.21
C ALA A 156 2.09 10.19 1.02
N GLN A 157 2.33 9.68 2.24
CA GLN A 157 1.84 10.30 3.49
C GLN A 157 2.93 11.19 4.12
N LEU A 158 4.13 10.67 4.36
CA LEU A 158 5.22 11.38 5.05
C LEU A 158 5.75 12.58 4.25
N ILE A 159 5.70 12.55 2.91
CA ILE A 159 6.13 13.67 2.05
C ILE A 159 5.30 14.95 2.24
N ARG A 160 4.15 14.89 2.92
CA ARG A 160 3.31 16.05 3.25
C ARG A 160 3.76 16.78 4.50
N ASP A 161 4.29 16.02 5.47
CA ASP A 161 4.56 16.52 6.83
C ASP A 161 6.06 16.73 7.06
N SER A 162 6.88 15.78 6.61
CA SER A 162 8.30 15.61 6.97
C SER A 162 9.20 15.51 5.74
N LYS A 163 8.89 16.24 4.65
CA LYS A 163 9.61 16.15 3.37
C LYS A 163 11.14 16.36 3.50
N LYS A 164 11.57 17.22 4.42
CA LYS A 164 13.00 17.54 4.66
C LYS A 164 13.75 16.39 5.31
N ASP A 165 13.03 15.54 6.05
CA ASP A 165 13.59 14.57 6.99
C ASP A 165 13.72 13.17 6.33
N ILE A 166 13.26 13.02 5.08
CA ILE A 166 13.30 11.77 4.32
C ILE A 166 14.67 11.64 3.64
N ALA A 167 15.54 10.80 4.19
CA ALA A 167 16.86 10.51 3.62
C ALA A 167 16.76 9.56 2.41
N LEU A 168 15.94 8.51 2.51
CA LEU A 168 15.83 7.47 1.48
C LEU A 168 14.39 6.98 1.33
N SER A 169 13.95 6.74 0.09
CA SER A 169 12.64 6.15 -0.20
C SER A 169 12.77 5.07 -1.28
N LEU A 170 12.40 3.84 -0.96
CA LEU A 170 12.52 2.68 -1.85
C LEU A 170 11.15 2.03 -2.02
N THR A 171 10.81 1.73 -3.27
CA THR A 171 9.45 1.43 -3.73
C THR A 171 9.44 0.21 -4.65
N GLU A 172 8.26 -0.36 -4.89
CA GLU A 172 8.05 -1.51 -5.79
C GLU A 172 8.64 -2.85 -5.31
N LEU A 173 9.14 -2.89 -4.07
CA LEU A 173 9.67 -4.06 -3.36
C LEU A 173 8.71 -5.26 -3.38
N GLN A 174 7.42 -5.02 -3.61
CA GLN A 174 6.34 -6.03 -3.58
C GLN A 174 5.85 -6.45 -4.98
N LYS A 175 6.61 -6.17 -6.05
CA LYS A 175 6.35 -6.72 -7.40
C LYS A 175 6.56 -8.23 -7.43
N ASN A 176 7.70 -8.68 -6.92
CA ASN A 176 8.11 -10.09 -6.83
C ASN A 176 7.96 -10.60 -5.38
N PRO A 177 8.03 -11.92 -5.12
CA PRO A 177 8.24 -12.43 -3.77
C PRO A 177 9.58 -11.90 -3.24
N LEU A 178 9.58 -11.34 -2.02
CA LEU A 178 10.79 -10.88 -1.35
C LEU A 178 11.77 -12.04 -1.15
N ASN A 179 13.05 -11.78 -1.43
CA ASN A 179 14.17 -12.70 -1.20
C ASN A 179 15.24 -12.03 -0.33
N TYR A 180 15.99 -12.81 0.45
CA TYR A 180 17.01 -12.30 1.38
C TYR A 180 18.01 -11.36 0.68
N THR A 181 18.53 -11.75 -0.49
CA THR A 181 19.48 -10.95 -1.28
C THR A 181 18.97 -9.54 -1.63
N GLN A 182 17.65 -9.37 -1.83
CA GLN A 182 17.05 -8.05 -2.10
C GLN A 182 17.00 -7.20 -0.83
N VAL A 183 16.84 -7.83 0.33
CA VAL A 183 16.89 -7.18 1.65
C VAL A 183 18.34 -6.86 2.05
N SER A 184 19.32 -7.67 1.64
CA SER A 184 20.75 -7.38 1.84
C SER A 184 21.19 -6.13 1.09
N VAL A 185 20.92 -6.02 -0.22
CA VAL A 185 21.24 -4.81 -1.01
C VAL A 185 20.51 -3.58 -0.47
N LEU A 186 19.25 -3.75 -0.06
CA LEU A 186 18.47 -2.71 0.63
C LEU A 186 19.12 -2.26 1.96
N ALA A 187 19.66 -3.19 2.75
CA ALA A 187 20.37 -2.86 3.98
C ALA A 187 21.67 -2.11 3.66
N ASP A 188 22.49 -2.61 2.74
CA ASP A 188 23.72 -1.96 2.30
C ASP A 188 23.47 -0.51 1.83
N ASP A 189 22.40 -0.27 1.08
CA ASP A 189 22.03 1.07 0.62
C ASP A 189 21.55 1.98 1.76
N ILE A 190 20.96 1.44 2.83
CA ILE A 190 20.64 2.21 4.04
C ILE A 190 21.93 2.56 4.78
N LEU A 191 22.81 1.57 5.01
CA LEU A 191 24.08 1.73 5.74
C LEU A 191 25.02 2.75 5.06
N LYS A 192 25.07 2.80 3.73
CA LYS A 192 25.95 3.72 2.98
C LYS A 192 25.43 5.16 2.91
N ASN A 193 24.11 5.36 2.88
CA ASN A 193 23.49 6.67 2.62
C ASN A 193 22.99 7.38 3.88
N VAL A 194 22.97 6.72 5.04
CA VAL A 194 22.40 7.28 6.27
C VAL A 194 23.27 6.92 7.48
N GLU A 195 23.92 7.93 8.08
CA GLU A 195 24.51 7.80 9.41
C GLU A 195 23.41 7.59 10.46
N TYR A 196 23.58 6.59 11.34
CA TYR A 196 22.61 6.25 12.39
C TYR A 196 23.31 5.87 13.70
N ASP A 197 22.72 6.32 14.80
CA ASP A 197 23.03 5.87 16.16
C ASP A 197 22.08 4.71 16.54
N ALA A 198 20.79 4.88 16.23
CA ALA A 198 19.77 3.85 16.36
C ALA A 198 18.84 3.81 15.15
N LEU A 199 18.65 2.61 14.60
CA LEU A 199 17.77 2.28 13.49
C LEU A 199 16.48 1.67 14.04
N ARG A 200 15.38 2.43 14.04
CA ARG A 200 14.08 2.04 14.60
C ARG A 200 13.14 1.60 13.48
N ILE A 201 12.98 0.28 13.33
CA ILE A 201 12.20 -0.35 12.24
C ILE A 201 10.74 -0.51 12.67
N VAL A 202 9.85 0.26 12.03
CA VAL A 202 8.39 0.26 12.28
C VAL A 202 7.70 -0.64 11.26
N PHE A 203 7.13 -1.76 11.72
CA PHE A 203 6.40 -2.71 10.88
C PHE A 203 5.14 -3.23 11.58
N ASN A 204 4.33 -4.03 10.88
CA ASN A 204 3.15 -4.68 11.44
C ASN A 204 3.39 -6.18 11.58
N LYS A 205 3.55 -6.66 12.82
CA LYS A 205 3.69 -8.08 13.16
C LYS A 205 2.36 -8.79 12.92
N PHE A 206 2.36 -9.75 11.99
CA PHE A 206 1.20 -10.60 11.73
C PHE A 206 0.96 -11.53 12.93
N HIS A 207 -0.20 -11.36 13.59
CA HIS A 207 -0.65 -12.21 14.70
C HIS A 207 -1.77 -13.15 14.24
N SER A 208 -2.78 -12.62 13.54
CA SER A 208 -3.84 -13.42 12.91
C SER A 208 -4.35 -12.76 11.63
N VAL A 209 -5.22 -13.45 10.89
CA VAL A 209 -5.89 -12.94 9.67
C VAL A 209 -6.73 -11.67 9.95
N VAL A 210 -7.11 -11.43 11.20
CA VAL A 210 -7.89 -10.26 11.64
C VAL A 210 -7.01 -9.23 12.37
N GLN A 211 -5.99 -9.67 13.10
CA GLN A 211 -5.18 -8.84 13.99
C GLN A 211 -3.73 -8.73 13.52
N PHE A 212 -3.31 -7.49 13.27
CA PHE A 212 -1.92 -7.10 13.13
C PHE A 212 -1.54 -6.24 14.34
N ILE A 213 -0.37 -6.50 14.93
CA ILE A 213 0.17 -5.69 16.04
C ILE A 213 1.28 -4.83 15.44
N PRO A 214 1.20 -3.50 15.48
CA PRO A 214 2.33 -2.68 15.07
C PRO A 214 3.47 -2.88 16.07
N THR A 215 4.68 -3.02 15.56
CA THR A 215 5.88 -3.31 16.36
C THR A 215 7.01 -2.41 15.87
N VAL A 216 7.78 -1.89 16.82
CA VAL A 216 9.05 -1.23 16.59
C VAL A 216 10.12 -2.24 16.97
N SER A 217 11.13 -2.44 16.13
CA SER A 217 12.37 -3.12 16.52
C SER A 217 13.49 -2.11 16.50
N THR A 218 14.32 -2.09 17.53
CA THR A 218 15.50 -1.22 17.59
C THR A 218 16.73 -2.02 17.18
N VAL A 219 17.58 -1.44 16.33
CA VAL A 219 18.93 -1.94 16.02
C VAL A 219 19.89 -0.78 16.26
N LEU A 220 20.91 -0.97 17.09
CA LEU A 220 21.87 0.07 17.47
C LEU A 220 23.10 0.04 16.54
N SER A 221 23.87 1.13 16.48
CA SER A 221 25.22 1.12 15.90
C SER A 221 26.21 0.41 16.85
N PRO A 222 27.30 -0.22 16.34
CA PRO A 222 28.24 -0.95 17.18
C PRO A 222 28.81 -0.13 18.35
N GLU A 223 29.19 1.12 18.11
CA GLU A 223 29.69 2.07 19.11
C GLU A 223 28.73 2.30 20.30
N ILE A 224 27.43 2.07 20.08
CA ILE A 224 26.38 2.25 21.10
C ILE A 224 25.98 0.90 21.70
N VAL A 225 26.08 -0.21 20.95
CA VAL A 225 25.98 -1.58 21.50
C VAL A 225 27.06 -1.81 22.56
N GLU A 226 28.31 -1.47 22.24
CA GLU A 226 29.45 -1.57 23.17
C GLU A 226 29.19 -0.73 24.43
N ARG A 227 28.71 0.51 24.26
CA ARG A 227 28.37 1.42 25.36
C ARG A 227 27.21 0.94 26.23
N GLU A 228 26.21 0.26 25.67
CA GLU A 228 25.10 -0.32 26.46
C GLU A 228 25.51 -1.62 27.16
N ALA A 229 26.50 -2.36 26.63
CA ALA A 229 27.10 -3.50 27.32
C ALA A 229 27.94 -3.02 28.51
N GLU A 230 28.82 -2.02 28.33
CA GLU A 230 29.57 -1.36 29.41
C GLU A 230 28.67 -0.77 30.50
N ALA A 231 27.50 -0.25 30.13
CA ALA A 231 26.53 0.32 31.05
C ALA A 231 25.73 -0.72 31.87
N GLY A 232 26.01 -2.02 31.73
CA GLY A 232 25.30 -3.08 32.44
C GLY A 232 23.87 -3.32 31.92
N GLY A 233 23.62 -3.04 30.64
CA GLY A 233 22.40 -3.48 29.96
C GLY A 233 22.33 -5.00 29.85
N LYS A 234 21.23 -5.53 29.31
CA LYS A 234 21.02 -6.99 29.20
C LYS A 234 22.05 -7.75 28.35
N LEU A 235 22.90 -7.04 27.60
CA LEU A 235 24.06 -7.65 26.94
C LEU A 235 25.09 -8.21 27.94
N GLY A 236 25.09 -7.79 29.21
CA GLY A 236 25.96 -8.35 30.25
C GLY A 236 25.73 -9.83 30.58
N GLU A 237 24.69 -10.48 30.03
CA GLU A 237 24.52 -11.94 30.10
C GLU A 237 25.43 -12.69 29.10
N LEU A 238 26.12 -12.00 28.18
CA LEU A 238 26.99 -12.61 27.15
C LEU A 238 28.18 -13.41 27.70
N ASP A 239 28.81 -12.95 28.79
CA ASP A 239 29.93 -13.64 29.45
C ASP A 239 29.53 -15.04 29.99
N SER A 240 28.24 -15.37 30.03
CA SER A 240 27.73 -16.69 30.45
C SER A 240 27.60 -17.72 29.32
N TYR A 241 27.89 -17.35 28.07
CA TYR A 241 27.73 -18.21 26.89
C TYR A 241 29.03 -18.55 26.14
N GLU A 242 30.20 -18.26 26.72
CA GLU A 242 31.46 -18.86 26.27
C GLU A 242 31.68 -20.24 26.91
N ILE A 243 32.04 -21.23 26.08
CA ILE A 243 32.55 -22.57 26.43
C ILE A 243 31.55 -23.54 27.10
N GLU A 244 30.65 -24.12 26.29
CA GLU A 244 30.63 -25.58 26.09
C GLU A 244 30.53 -25.86 24.57
N GLY A 245 31.13 -26.95 24.08
CA GLY A 245 31.27 -27.25 22.65
C GLY A 245 31.19 -28.73 22.31
#